data_AF-A0A7Y3CIL6-F1
#
_entry.id   AF-A0A7Y3CIL6-F1
#
_cell.length_a   1.000
_cell.length_b   1.000
_cell.length_c   1.000
_cell.angle_alpha   90.00
_cell.angle_beta   90.00
_cell.angle_gamma   90.00
#
_symmetry.space_group_name_H-M   'P 1'
#
loop_
_entity.id
_entity.type
_entity.pdbx_description
1 polymer ?
#
loop_
_entity_poly.entity_id
_entity_poly.type
_entity_poly.pdbx_seq_one_letter_code
_entity_poly.pdbx_strand_id
1 'polypeptide(L)'
;NVGYTWHFGDMSPSQGGKQVRHTYRLPGNYTVTLEVDDGSSVSNSLAQTSAIIAVNGPPIANAGLDRIVSPGEDVLFDGSETKDRDGYIKSYEWDFGDGNTAMGAKIKHSYKKPGKYKVRLVAIDNSETNCSISEDVKNIRVNASPVAVIEDGLEKKSYGVYDVIVFDATGSYDSDEDPLTFLWKFGDGRSAQGAKVTHHFKKPGKYTVKLIVDDGMRLKSSVGYNEVMVSVK
;
A
#
# COMPACT_ATOMS: atom_id res chain seq x y z
N ASN A 1 -44.40 47.33 -2.01
CA ASN A 1 -43.34 46.74 -2.85
C ASN A 1 -42.94 45.48 -2.13
N VAL A 2 -43.01 44.32 -2.77
CA VAL A 2 -42.78 43.05 -2.06
C VAL A 2 -41.29 42.91 -1.73
N GLY A 3 -40.96 42.81 -0.44
CA GLY A 3 -39.62 42.52 0.08
C GLY A 3 -39.36 41.02 0.13
N TYR A 4 -38.10 40.62 -0.08
CA TYR A 4 -37.64 39.24 -0.01
C TYR A 4 -36.36 39.20 0.82
N THR A 5 -36.32 38.38 1.86
CA THR A 5 -35.17 38.20 2.73
C THR A 5 -34.82 36.72 2.83
N TRP A 6 -33.57 36.37 2.51
CA TRP A 6 -33.06 35.01 2.57
C TRP A 6 -32.17 34.83 3.80
N HIS A 7 -32.45 33.82 4.61
CA HIS A 7 -31.61 33.36 5.72
C HIS A 7 -31.03 31.99 5.36
N PHE A 8 -29.71 31.85 5.38
CA PHE A 8 -29.04 30.65 4.84
C PHE A 8 -28.77 29.54 5.88
N GLY A 9 -29.02 29.79 7.16
CA GLY A 9 -28.87 28.76 8.20
C GLY A 9 -27.43 28.45 8.62
N ASP A 10 -26.42 29.17 8.12
CA ASP A 10 -24.99 29.00 8.41
C ASP A 10 -24.38 30.17 9.20
N MET A 11 -25.23 30.98 9.84
CA MET A 11 -24.88 32.24 10.54
C MET A 11 -24.31 33.35 9.64
N SER A 12 -24.35 33.19 8.31
CA SER A 12 -24.03 34.29 7.40
C SER A 12 -25.13 35.38 7.42
N PRO A 13 -24.79 36.63 7.04
CA PRO A 13 -25.78 37.69 6.91
C PRO A 13 -26.89 37.33 5.90
N SER A 14 -28.12 37.75 6.19
CA SER A 14 -29.23 37.59 5.26
C SER A 14 -29.04 38.44 4.00
N GLN A 15 -29.64 38.01 2.89
CA GLN A 15 -29.58 38.73 1.61
C GLN A 15 -30.98 39.09 1.12
N GLY A 16 -31.09 40.29 0.53
CA GLY A 16 -32.33 40.78 -0.04
C GLY A 16 -32.46 40.50 -1.54
N GLY A 17 -33.67 40.20 -2.00
CA GLY A 17 -33.99 40.13 -3.43
C GLY A 17 -34.69 38.84 -3.86
N LYS A 18 -35.33 38.88 -5.04
CA LYS A 18 -36.05 37.73 -5.62
C LYS A 18 -35.15 36.54 -5.93
N GLN A 19 -33.86 36.79 -6.15
CA GLN A 19 -32.85 35.78 -6.42
C GLN A 19 -31.55 36.21 -5.74
N VAL A 20 -30.88 35.28 -5.08
CA VAL A 20 -29.60 35.48 -4.39
C VAL A 20 -28.62 34.36 -4.75
N ARG A 21 -27.33 34.57 -4.46
CA ARG A 21 -26.29 33.53 -4.55
C ARG A 21 -25.60 33.42 -3.20
N HIS A 22 -25.42 32.18 -2.75
CA HIS A 22 -24.75 31.89 -1.49
C HIS A 22 -23.81 30.70 -1.66
N THR A 23 -22.75 30.68 -0.85
CA THR A 23 -21.75 29.61 -0.86
C THR A 23 -21.51 29.13 0.57
N TYR A 24 -21.80 27.85 0.80
CA TYR A 24 -21.49 27.18 2.05
C TYR A 24 -20.04 26.71 2.04
N ARG A 25 -19.30 27.03 3.11
CA ARG A 25 -17.87 26.70 3.22
C ARG A 25 -17.60 25.35 3.85
N LEU A 26 -18.56 24.83 4.60
CA LEU A 26 -18.47 23.57 5.31
C LEU A 26 -19.60 22.65 4.85
N PRO A 27 -19.37 21.33 4.86
CA PRO A 27 -20.43 20.38 4.65
C PRO A 27 -21.44 20.41 5.79
N GLY A 28 -22.68 20.02 5.49
CA GLY A 28 -23.76 19.97 6.46
C GLY A 28 -25.13 20.23 5.85
N ASN A 29 -26.14 20.12 6.72
CA ASN A 29 -27.53 20.41 6.37
C ASN A 29 -27.89 21.81 6.86
N TYR A 30 -28.25 22.68 5.93
CA TYR A 30 -28.60 24.07 6.21
C TYR A 30 -30.09 24.31 5.97
N THR A 31 -30.81 24.79 6.97
CA THR A 31 -32.19 25.24 6.80
C THR A 31 -32.17 26.65 6.22
N VAL A 32 -32.55 26.77 4.95
CA VAL A 32 -32.70 28.04 4.26
C VAL A 32 -34.13 28.51 4.39
N THR A 33 -34.33 29.74 4.88
CA THR A 33 -35.64 30.35 5.04
C THR A 33 -35.76 31.55 4.12
N LEU A 34 -36.84 31.59 3.33
CA LEU A 34 -37.28 32.77 2.60
C LEU A 34 -38.40 33.43 3.39
N GLU A 35 -38.20 34.69 3.75
CA GLU A 35 -39.24 35.60 4.24
C GLU A 35 -39.66 36.56 3.12
N VAL A 36 -40.97 36.73 2.97
CA VAL A 36 -41.59 37.65 2.01
C VAL A 36 -42.45 38.63 2.78
N ASP A 37 -42.27 39.93 2.50
CA ASP A 37 -43.06 41.02 3.07
C ASP A 37 -43.83 41.72 1.95
N ASP A 38 -45.16 41.76 1.99
CA ASP A 38 -45.96 42.47 0.98
C ASP A 38 -45.90 44.01 1.10
N GLY A 39 -45.33 44.51 2.21
CA GLY A 39 -45.14 45.93 2.52
C GLY A 39 -46.40 46.62 3.05
N SER A 40 -47.45 45.87 3.38
CA SER A 40 -48.73 46.42 3.87
C SER A 40 -48.69 46.86 5.34
N SER A 41 -47.63 46.52 6.08
CA SER A 41 -47.43 46.87 7.50
C SER A 41 -48.56 46.40 8.46
N VAL A 42 -49.44 45.51 8.00
CA VAL A 42 -50.43 44.84 8.85
C VAL A 42 -49.88 43.51 9.37
N SER A 43 -50.55 42.91 10.36
CA SER A 43 -50.07 41.71 11.07
C SER A 43 -49.83 40.49 10.19
N ASN A 44 -50.41 40.44 8.99
CA ASN A 44 -50.29 39.35 8.02
C ASN A 44 -49.48 39.74 6.78
N SER A 45 -48.64 40.77 6.87
CA SER A 45 -47.77 41.24 5.78
C SER A 45 -46.60 40.28 5.48
N LEU A 46 -46.23 39.42 6.44
CA LEU A 46 -45.13 38.48 6.34
C LEU A 46 -45.59 37.05 6.05
N ALA A 47 -44.85 36.37 5.17
CA ALA A 47 -44.94 34.93 4.96
C ALA A 47 -43.54 34.32 4.92
N GLN A 48 -43.39 33.10 5.45
CA GLN A 48 -42.12 32.37 5.44
C GLN A 48 -42.28 30.97 4.86
N THR A 49 -41.23 30.50 4.21
CA THR A 49 -41.08 29.09 3.81
C THR A 49 -39.62 28.66 3.99
N SER A 50 -39.39 27.36 4.19
CA SER A 50 -38.05 26.83 4.42
C SER A 50 -37.77 25.58 3.58
N ALA A 51 -36.51 25.40 3.22
CA ALA A 51 -35.99 24.19 2.58
C ALA A 51 -34.66 23.78 3.24
N ILE A 52 -34.37 22.48 3.26
CA ILE A 52 -33.06 21.98 3.70
C ILE A 52 -32.17 21.86 2.47
N ILE A 53 -30.99 22.48 2.53
CA ILE A 53 -29.92 22.32 1.56
C ILE A 53 -28.84 21.45 2.20
N ALA A 54 -28.61 20.27 1.62
CA ALA A 54 -27.50 19.40 1.99
C ALA A 54 -26.26 19.77 1.18
N VAL A 55 -25.15 20.05 1.88
CA VAL A 55 -23.85 20.39 1.29
C VAL A 55 -22.90 19.25 1.61
N ASN A 56 -22.43 18.56 0.57
CA ASN A 56 -21.58 17.38 0.72
C ASN A 56 -20.11 17.74 0.98
N GLY A 57 -19.47 16.99 1.87
CA GLY A 57 -18.02 16.94 2.06
C GLY A 57 -17.44 15.70 1.39
N PRO A 58 -16.23 15.76 0.83
CA PRO A 58 -15.62 14.56 0.27
C PRO A 58 -15.35 13.52 1.36
N PRO A 59 -15.41 12.22 1.01
CA PRO A 59 -14.97 11.19 1.91
C PRO A 59 -13.47 11.35 2.21
N ILE A 60 -13.00 10.62 3.21
CA ILE A 60 -11.59 10.49 3.56
C ILE A 60 -11.21 9.04 3.28
N ALA A 61 -10.73 8.78 2.06
CA ALA A 61 -10.20 7.48 1.65
C ALA A 61 -9.07 7.01 2.57
N ASN A 62 -9.04 5.70 2.82
CA ASN A 62 -7.99 5.04 3.59
C ASN A 62 -7.68 3.68 2.97
N ALA A 63 -6.54 3.58 2.29
CA ALA A 63 -6.05 2.36 1.66
C ALA A 63 -5.31 1.43 2.66
N GLY A 64 -5.07 1.92 3.88
CA GLY A 64 -4.30 1.26 4.92
C GLY A 64 -2.78 1.32 4.69
N LEU A 65 -2.04 0.67 5.57
CA LEU A 65 -0.57 0.78 5.62
C LEU A 65 0.14 0.10 4.44
N ASP A 66 1.33 0.62 4.12
CA ASP A 66 2.31 0.02 3.22
C ASP A 66 2.73 -1.37 3.68
N ARG A 67 3.09 -2.25 2.73
CA ARG A 67 3.50 -3.63 3.04
C ARG A 67 4.63 -4.12 2.14
N ILE A 68 5.43 -5.04 2.69
CA ILE A 68 6.38 -5.87 1.94
C ILE A 68 5.84 -7.30 1.94
N VAL A 69 5.81 -7.97 0.79
CA VAL A 69 5.21 -9.30 0.59
C VAL A 69 6.04 -10.18 -0.33
N SER A 70 5.83 -11.49 -0.30
CA SER A 70 6.45 -12.41 -1.26
C SER A 70 5.71 -12.41 -2.60
N PRO A 71 6.37 -12.72 -3.73
CA PRO A 71 5.68 -12.99 -4.98
C PRO A 71 4.62 -14.09 -4.82
N GLY A 72 3.40 -13.82 -5.30
CA GLY A 72 2.25 -14.72 -5.21
C GLY A 72 1.58 -14.78 -3.84
N GLU A 73 2.02 -13.99 -2.85
CA GLU A 73 1.32 -13.88 -1.57
C GLU A 73 -0.01 -13.12 -1.74
N ASP A 74 -1.09 -13.70 -1.22
CA ASP A 74 -2.40 -13.02 -1.18
C ASP A 74 -2.37 -11.84 -0.21
N VAL A 75 -2.59 -10.65 -0.73
CA VAL A 75 -2.72 -9.42 0.06
C VAL A 75 -4.19 -9.05 0.16
N LEU A 76 -4.69 -8.94 1.39
CA LEU A 76 -6.00 -8.33 1.65
C LEU A 76 -5.85 -6.81 1.60
N PHE A 77 -6.56 -6.20 0.66
CA PHE A 77 -6.82 -4.77 0.56
C PHE A 77 -8.15 -4.47 1.24
N ASP A 78 -8.13 -3.54 2.19
CA ASP A 78 -9.27 -3.22 3.04
C ASP A 78 -9.43 -1.70 3.13
N GLY A 79 -10.47 -1.20 2.48
CA GLY A 79 -10.83 0.21 2.47
C GLY A 79 -11.85 0.58 3.54
N SER A 80 -12.23 -0.35 4.43
CA SER A 80 -13.32 -0.14 5.39
C SER A 80 -13.06 0.93 6.46
N GLU A 81 -11.81 1.39 6.60
CA GLU A 81 -11.46 2.55 7.43
C GLU A 81 -11.65 3.91 6.73
N THR A 82 -12.13 3.91 5.47
CA THR A 82 -12.58 5.11 4.77
C THR A 82 -13.81 5.69 5.46
N LYS A 83 -13.85 7.02 5.60
CA LYS A 83 -14.91 7.69 6.36
C LYS A 83 -15.59 8.75 5.52
N ASP A 84 -16.90 8.81 5.67
CA ASP A 84 -17.74 9.91 5.21
C ASP A 84 -18.47 10.44 6.44
N ARG A 85 -18.47 11.77 6.63
CA ARG A 85 -19.02 12.42 7.83
C ARG A 85 -20.49 12.78 7.68
N ASP A 86 -20.96 12.92 6.47
CA ASP A 86 -22.27 13.43 6.09
C ASP A 86 -23.04 12.47 5.18
N GLY A 87 -22.44 11.33 4.84
CA GLY A 87 -23.08 10.25 4.10
C GLY A 87 -22.49 8.86 4.40
N TYR A 88 -22.48 8.03 3.37
CA TYR A 88 -21.88 6.71 3.37
C TYR A 88 -21.14 6.46 2.04
N ILE A 89 -20.12 5.60 2.10
CA ILE A 89 -19.36 5.20 0.92
C ILE A 89 -20.22 4.27 0.06
N LYS A 90 -20.51 4.72 -1.16
CA LYS A 90 -21.30 4.01 -2.17
C LYS A 90 -20.45 2.96 -2.88
N SER A 91 -19.20 3.25 -3.20
CA SER A 91 -18.29 2.31 -3.86
C SER A 91 -16.82 2.53 -3.54
N TYR A 92 -16.05 1.46 -3.74
CA TYR A 92 -14.60 1.41 -3.61
C TYR A 92 -14.02 0.85 -4.90
N GLU A 93 -13.05 1.55 -5.48
CA GLU A 93 -12.34 1.12 -6.68
C GLU A 93 -10.86 1.06 -6.37
N TRP A 94 -10.25 -0.07 -6.71
CA TRP A 94 -8.84 -0.33 -6.52
C TRP A 94 -8.14 -0.42 -7.87
N ASP A 95 -7.02 0.28 -8.00
CA ASP A 95 -6.00 0.06 -9.03
C ASP A 95 -4.74 -0.46 -8.35
N PHE A 96 -4.31 -1.66 -8.72
CA PHE A 96 -3.17 -2.33 -8.08
C PHE A 96 -1.81 -1.88 -8.64
N GLY A 97 -1.78 -1.03 -9.66
CA GLY A 97 -0.55 -0.53 -10.27
C GLY A 97 0.19 -1.58 -11.10
N ASP A 98 -0.42 -2.73 -11.36
CA ASP A 98 0.09 -3.80 -12.23
C ASP A 98 -0.78 -4.03 -13.48
N GLY A 99 -1.73 -3.12 -13.72
CA GLY A 99 -2.72 -3.19 -14.80
C GLY A 99 -4.03 -3.89 -14.42
N ASN A 100 -4.14 -4.44 -13.20
CA ASN A 100 -5.39 -5.00 -12.69
C ASN A 100 -6.13 -4.00 -11.80
N THR A 101 -7.47 -4.10 -11.82
CA THR A 101 -8.37 -3.31 -10.99
C THR A 101 -9.41 -4.19 -10.31
N ALA A 102 -9.99 -3.71 -9.21
CA ALA A 102 -11.12 -4.39 -8.56
C ALA A 102 -12.08 -3.42 -7.90
N MET A 103 -13.30 -3.89 -7.62
CA MET A 103 -14.30 -3.12 -6.89
C MET A 103 -14.73 -3.83 -5.62
N GLY A 104 -14.86 -3.07 -4.53
CA GLY A 104 -15.37 -3.54 -3.25
C GLY A 104 -14.50 -3.11 -2.07
N ALA A 105 -15.11 -3.09 -0.88
CA ALA A 105 -14.45 -2.61 0.34
C ALA A 105 -13.29 -3.51 0.77
N LYS A 106 -13.39 -4.83 0.53
CA LYS A 106 -12.39 -5.83 0.92
C LYS A 106 -12.11 -6.76 -0.25
N ILE A 107 -10.88 -6.75 -0.76
CA ILE A 107 -10.48 -7.49 -1.95
C ILE A 107 -9.15 -8.18 -1.70
N LYS A 108 -8.95 -9.36 -2.28
CA LYS A 108 -7.63 -10.02 -2.33
C LYS A 108 -7.00 -9.82 -3.69
N HIS A 109 -5.71 -9.52 -3.70
CA HIS A 109 -4.89 -9.47 -4.91
C HIS A 109 -3.47 -9.96 -4.59
N SER A 110 -2.77 -10.50 -5.59
CA SER A 110 -1.40 -10.98 -5.44
C SER A 110 -0.55 -10.60 -6.66
N TYR A 111 0.73 -10.33 -6.42
CA TYR A 111 1.67 -9.91 -7.46
C TYR A 111 2.65 -11.03 -7.76
N LYS A 112 2.78 -11.41 -9.04
CA LYS A 112 3.66 -12.54 -9.43
C LYS A 112 5.13 -12.14 -9.58
N LYS A 113 5.41 -10.86 -9.83
CA LYS A 113 6.76 -10.36 -10.10
C LYS A 113 7.21 -9.48 -8.93
N PRO A 114 8.47 -9.59 -8.50
CA PRO A 114 9.08 -8.60 -7.62
C PRO A 114 8.99 -7.19 -8.19
N GLY A 115 8.93 -6.20 -7.31
CA GLY A 115 8.83 -4.80 -7.69
C GLY A 115 8.09 -3.94 -6.68
N LYS A 116 7.99 -2.65 -7.00
CA LYS A 116 7.26 -1.66 -6.20
C LYS A 116 5.98 -1.27 -6.93
N TYR A 117 4.85 -1.42 -6.26
CA TYR A 117 3.51 -1.16 -6.79
C TYR A 117 2.84 -0.06 -5.97
N LYS A 118 2.32 0.95 -6.66
CA LYS A 118 1.47 1.99 -6.06
C LYS A 118 0.04 1.56 -6.23
N VAL A 119 -0.61 1.22 -5.12
CA VAL A 119 -2.01 0.82 -5.11
C VAL A 119 -2.85 2.03 -4.77
N ARG A 120 -3.79 2.37 -5.65
CA ARG A 120 -4.69 3.51 -5.48
C ARG A 120 -6.09 3.03 -5.13
N LEU A 121 -6.64 3.57 -4.06
CA LEU A 121 -8.04 3.44 -3.67
C LEU A 121 -8.78 4.71 -4.07
N VAL A 122 -9.88 4.57 -4.80
CA VAL A 122 -10.89 5.62 -4.98
C VAL A 122 -12.11 5.24 -4.16
N ALA A 123 -12.53 6.13 -3.28
CA ALA A 123 -13.78 6.00 -2.54
C ALA A 123 -14.78 7.02 -3.09
N ILE A 124 -15.99 6.55 -3.39
CA ILE A 124 -17.09 7.38 -3.91
C ILE A 124 -18.25 7.31 -2.91
N ASP A 125 -18.73 8.45 -2.44
CA ASP A 125 -19.87 8.56 -1.53
C ASP A 125 -21.22 8.57 -2.26
N ASN A 126 -22.30 8.70 -1.49
CA ASN A 126 -23.67 8.64 -1.98
C ASN A 126 -24.24 10.00 -2.46
N SER A 127 -23.44 11.07 -2.50
CA SER A 127 -23.93 12.42 -2.75
C SER A 127 -24.19 12.73 -4.22
N GLU A 128 -23.55 12.00 -5.14
CA GLU A 128 -23.61 12.23 -6.59
C GLU A 128 -23.17 13.65 -7.00
N THR A 129 -22.41 14.32 -6.13
CA THR A 129 -21.84 15.66 -6.37
C THR A 129 -20.40 15.57 -6.89
N ASN A 130 -19.84 16.70 -7.32
CA ASN A 130 -18.42 16.78 -7.65
C ASN A 130 -17.49 16.59 -6.43
N CYS A 131 -18.02 16.70 -5.21
CA CYS A 131 -17.29 16.41 -3.98
C CYS A 131 -17.52 14.97 -3.51
N SER A 132 -17.99 14.06 -4.37
CA SER A 132 -18.32 12.69 -3.96
C SER A 132 -17.13 11.74 -3.89
N ILE A 133 -15.95 12.14 -4.37
CA ILE A 133 -14.81 11.21 -4.51
C ILE A 133 -13.60 11.70 -3.72
N SER A 134 -12.89 10.74 -3.14
CA SER A 134 -11.58 10.92 -2.53
C SER A 134 -10.67 9.74 -2.86
N GLU A 135 -9.38 9.93 -2.67
CA GLU A 135 -8.38 8.94 -3.05
C GLU A 135 -7.31 8.80 -1.97
N ASP A 136 -6.79 7.58 -1.85
CA ASP A 136 -5.62 7.29 -1.04
C ASP A 136 -4.69 6.32 -1.78
N VAL A 137 -3.39 6.38 -1.50
CA VAL A 137 -2.37 5.55 -2.13
C VAL A 137 -1.55 4.86 -1.06
N LYS A 138 -1.40 3.54 -1.23
CA LYS A 138 -0.46 2.73 -0.46
C LYS A 138 0.59 2.10 -1.36
N ASN A 139 1.76 1.82 -0.80
CA ASN A 139 2.84 1.14 -1.50
C ASN A 139 2.91 -0.34 -1.09
N ILE A 140 2.99 -1.20 -2.09
CA ILE A 140 3.33 -2.61 -1.94
C ILE A 140 4.71 -2.85 -2.53
N ARG A 141 5.64 -3.37 -1.74
CA ARG A 141 6.90 -3.90 -2.22
C ARG A 141 6.81 -5.42 -2.28
N VAL A 142 7.01 -5.99 -3.45
CA VAL A 142 7.07 -7.43 -3.66
C VAL A 142 8.54 -7.81 -3.68
N ASN A 143 8.98 -8.55 -2.66
CA ASN A 143 10.39 -8.81 -2.41
C ASN A 143 10.98 -9.81 -3.41
N ALA A 144 12.07 -9.43 -4.07
CA ALA A 144 12.85 -10.37 -4.85
C ALA A 144 13.58 -11.36 -3.94
N SER A 145 13.85 -12.57 -4.44
CA SER A 145 14.74 -13.48 -3.71
C SER A 145 16.19 -13.18 -4.05
N PRO A 146 17.09 -13.19 -3.06
CA PRO A 146 18.50 -12.97 -3.33
C PRO A 146 19.06 -14.13 -4.16
N VAL A 147 20.02 -13.82 -5.01
CA VAL A 147 20.71 -14.79 -5.85
C VAL A 147 22.00 -15.20 -5.16
N ALA A 148 22.05 -16.46 -4.73
CA ALA A 148 23.24 -17.04 -4.12
C ALA A 148 24.25 -17.47 -5.18
N VAL A 149 25.48 -16.96 -5.08
CA VAL A 149 26.57 -17.26 -6.01
C VAL A 149 27.76 -17.76 -5.19
N ILE A 150 28.29 -18.92 -5.59
CA ILE A 150 29.57 -19.47 -5.09
C ILE A 150 30.59 -19.24 -6.20
N GLU A 151 31.81 -18.81 -5.86
CA GLU A 151 32.90 -18.65 -6.82
C GLU A 151 33.13 -19.92 -7.67
N ASP A 152 33.26 -19.72 -8.98
CA ASP A 152 33.43 -20.79 -9.96
C ASP A 152 34.73 -21.59 -9.78
N GLY A 153 34.67 -22.89 -10.06
CA GLY A 153 35.86 -23.74 -10.21
C GLY A 153 36.29 -24.49 -8.95
N LEU A 154 35.55 -24.38 -7.84
CA LEU A 154 35.74 -25.26 -6.68
C LEU A 154 35.51 -26.73 -7.06
N GLU A 155 34.53 -27.00 -7.92
CA GLU A 155 34.15 -28.31 -8.44
C GLU A 155 35.16 -28.90 -9.44
N LYS A 156 36.01 -28.07 -10.04
CA LYS A 156 37.02 -28.47 -11.03
C LYS A 156 38.35 -28.89 -10.40
N LYS A 157 38.51 -28.67 -9.09
CA LYS A 157 39.73 -28.95 -8.33
C LYS A 157 39.56 -30.20 -7.47
N SER A 158 40.66 -30.87 -7.19
CA SER A 158 40.75 -31.87 -6.12
C SER A 158 41.61 -31.31 -5.01
N TYR A 159 41.16 -31.43 -3.78
CA TYR A 159 41.86 -30.94 -2.60
C TYR A 159 42.37 -32.12 -1.77
N GLY A 160 43.50 -31.95 -1.10
CA GLY A 160 43.98 -32.90 -0.11
C GLY A 160 43.20 -32.78 1.20
N VAL A 161 43.21 -33.84 1.99
CA VAL A 161 42.76 -33.77 3.39
C VAL A 161 43.54 -32.65 4.11
N TYR A 162 42.84 -31.83 4.90
CA TYR A 162 43.35 -30.65 5.61
C TYR A 162 43.75 -29.44 4.74
N ASP A 163 43.59 -29.48 3.42
CA ASP A 163 43.72 -28.27 2.61
C ASP A 163 42.70 -27.22 3.08
N VAL A 164 43.18 -25.99 3.24
CA VAL A 164 42.34 -24.83 3.57
C VAL A 164 41.71 -24.34 2.27
N ILE A 165 40.41 -24.55 2.13
CA ILE A 165 39.62 -24.12 0.98
C ILE A 165 38.94 -22.80 1.35
N VAL A 166 39.09 -21.80 0.49
CA VAL A 166 38.35 -20.55 0.58
C VAL A 166 37.00 -20.73 -0.12
N PHE A 167 35.93 -20.38 0.57
CA PHE A 167 34.58 -20.33 0.05
C PHE A 167 34.16 -18.87 -0.04
N ASP A 168 33.90 -18.42 -1.26
CA ASP A 168 33.61 -17.02 -1.57
C ASP A 168 32.20 -16.88 -2.15
N ALA A 169 31.37 -16.09 -1.48
CA ALA A 169 30.01 -15.75 -1.86
C ALA A 169 29.85 -14.27 -2.27
N THR A 170 30.94 -13.51 -2.43
CA THR A 170 30.87 -12.07 -2.72
C THR A 170 30.22 -11.75 -4.07
N GLY A 171 30.02 -12.74 -4.94
CA GLY A 171 29.24 -12.59 -6.17
C GLY A 171 27.72 -12.67 -5.97
N SER A 172 27.24 -13.00 -4.77
CA SER A 172 25.81 -13.05 -4.48
C SER A 172 25.24 -11.64 -4.44
N TYR A 173 23.98 -11.49 -4.85
CA TYR A 173 23.33 -10.18 -4.95
C TYR A 173 21.84 -10.29 -4.68
N ASP A 174 21.23 -9.15 -4.39
CA ASP A 174 19.79 -8.99 -4.33
C ASP A 174 19.37 -7.84 -5.26
N SER A 175 18.30 -8.05 -6.04
CA SER A 175 17.87 -7.04 -7.02
C SER A 175 17.17 -5.85 -6.38
N ASP A 176 16.72 -5.99 -5.14
CA ASP A 176 16.13 -4.90 -4.39
C ASP A 176 17.18 -4.13 -3.56
N GLU A 177 18.45 -4.54 -3.63
CA GLU A 177 19.61 -3.97 -2.92
C GLU A 177 19.56 -4.13 -1.39
N ASP A 178 18.86 -5.17 -0.90
CA ASP A 178 18.83 -5.45 0.52
C ASP A 178 20.17 -6.00 1.04
N PRO A 179 20.54 -5.70 2.30
CA PRO A 179 21.72 -6.28 2.93
C PRO A 179 21.63 -7.80 3.04
N LEU A 180 22.69 -8.49 2.64
CA LEU A 180 22.72 -9.96 2.62
C LEU A 180 23.47 -10.54 3.83
N THR A 181 22.94 -11.65 4.33
CA THR A 181 23.63 -12.53 5.28
C THR A 181 23.92 -13.89 4.64
N PHE A 182 24.98 -14.55 5.09
CA PHE A 182 25.54 -15.74 4.44
C PHE A 182 25.73 -16.86 5.46
N LEU A 183 25.19 -18.04 5.16
CA LEU A 183 25.37 -19.27 5.91
C LEU A 183 25.87 -20.38 5.00
N TRP A 184 27.04 -20.91 5.32
CA TRP A 184 27.61 -22.07 4.67
C TRP A 184 27.30 -23.32 5.49
N LYS A 185 26.79 -24.36 4.84
CA LYS A 185 26.64 -25.71 5.41
C LYS A 185 27.55 -26.66 4.64
N PHE A 186 28.50 -27.24 5.34
CA PHE A 186 29.45 -28.17 4.78
C PHE A 186 28.92 -29.60 4.93
N GLY A 187 29.11 -30.44 3.92
CA GLY A 187 28.64 -31.83 3.89
C GLY A 187 29.27 -32.75 4.95
N ASP A 188 30.19 -32.24 5.77
CA ASP A 188 30.76 -32.92 6.94
C ASP A 188 30.03 -32.57 8.26
N GLY A 189 28.92 -31.84 8.18
CA GLY A 189 28.08 -31.44 9.31
C GLY A 189 28.48 -30.12 9.97
N ARG A 190 29.53 -29.45 9.48
CA ARG A 190 29.95 -28.13 9.99
C ARG A 190 29.24 -26.99 9.26
N SER A 191 29.33 -25.79 9.85
CA SER A 191 28.82 -24.57 9.22
C SER A 191 29.72 -23.37 9.52
N ALA A 192 29.61 -22.34 8.69
CA ALA A 192 30.29 -21.06 8.87
C ALA A 192 29.40 -19.91 8.39
N GLN A 193 29.65 -18.70 8.89
CA GLN A 193 28.93 -17.49 8.49
C GLN A 193 29.90 -16.46 7.90
N GLY A 194 29.41 -15.69 6.94
CA GLY A 194 30.17 -14.62 6.28
C GLY A 194 30.27 -14.81 4.76
N ALA A 195 30.46 -13.69 4.05
CA ALA A 195 30.57 -13.68 2.59
C ALA A 195 31.80 -14.44 2.09
N LYS A 196 32.89 -14.43 2.85
CA LYS A 196 34.12 -15.18 2.57
C LYS A 196 34.54 -15.94 3.81
N VAL A 197 34.63 -17.26 3.71
CA VAL A 197 35.00 -18.14 4.82
C VAL A 197 36.05 -19.15 4.36
N THR A 198 36.69 -19.81 5.31
CA THR A 198 37.62 -20.91 5.03
C THR A 198 37.18 -22.17 5.74
N HIS A 199 37.34 -23.34 5.10
CA HIS A 199 37.05 -24.63 5.72
C HIS A 199 38.02 -25.71 5.22
N HIS A 200 38.21 -26.77 6.01
CA HIS A 200 39.01 -27.93 5.64
C HIS A 200 38.27 -29.22 5.99
N PHE A 201 38.44 -30.23 5.14
CA PHE A 201 37.84 -31.55 5.35
C PHE A 201 38.87 -32.52 5.94
N LYS A 202 38.44 -33.31 6.92
CA LYS A 202 39.31 -34.21 7.70
C LYS A 202 39.39 -35.64 7.16
N LYS A 203 38.56 -35.97 6.18
CA LYS A 203 38.50 -37.29 5.56
C LYS A 203 38.40 -37.12 4.03
N PRO A 204 38.92 -38.06 3.25
CA PRO A 204 38.66 -38.08 1.82
C PRO A 204 37.16 -38.34 1.58
N GLY A 205 36.63 -37.77 0.50
CA GLY A 205 35.21 -37.87 0.17
C GLY A 205 34.73 -36.79 -0.78
N LYS A 206 33.46 -36.90 -1.17
CA LYS A 206 32.74 -35.86 -1.90
C LYS A 206 31.79 -35.17 -0.93
N TYR A 207 31.92 -33.86 -0.82
CA TYR A 207 31.15 -33.04 0.12
C TYR A 207 30.28 -32.06 -0.66
N THR A 208 28.96 -32.12 -0.47
CA THR A 208 28.07 -31.04 -0.90
C THR A 208 28.25 -29.86 0.04
N VAL A 209 28.59 -28.71 -0.51
CA VAL A 209 28.66 -27.44 0.22
C VAL A 209 27.49 -26.59 -0.23
N LYS A 210 26.64 -26.21 0.72
CA LYS A 210 25.47 -25.38 0.49
C LYS A 210 25.69 -23.98 1.01
N LEU A 211 25.54 -23.00 0.14
CA LEU A 211 25.42 -21.59 0.49
C LEU A 211 23.95 -21.24 0.63
N ILE A 212 23.61 -20.54 1.72
CA ILE A 212 22.30 -19.95 1.96
C ILE A 212 22.52 -18.44 2.11
N VAL A 213 21.79 -17.66 1.33
CA VAL A 213 21.82 -16.19 1.34
C VAL A 213 20.44 -15.70 1.77
N ASP A 214 20.39 -14.79 2.75
CA ASP A 214 19.15 -14.24 3.31
C ASP A 214 19.18 -12.72 3.31
N ASP A 215 18.15 -12.10 2.74
CA ASP A 215 17.96 -10.64 2.61
C ASP A 215 17.38 -9.98 3.88
N GLY A 216 17.02 -10.78 4.89
CA GLY A 216 16.53 -10.31 6.17
C GLY A 216 15.07 -9.84 6.19
N MET A 217 14.33 -9.96 5.08
CA MET A 217 12.92 -9.53 5.02
C MET A 217 11.97 -10.47 5.77
N ARG A 218 12.45 -11.65 6.20
CA ARG A 218 11.67 -12.68 6.93
C ARG A 218 10.42 -13.13 6.18
N LEU A 219 10.50 -13.11 4.85
CA LEU A 219 9.48 -13.54 3.91
C LEU A 219 9.82 -14.93 3.38
N LYS A 220 8.86 -15.58 2.70
CA LYS A 220 9.15 -16.83 1.97
C LYS A 220 10.16 -16.60 0.85
N SER A 221 10.15 -15.42 0.24
CA SER A 221 11.11 -15.03 -0.77
C SER A 221 12.45 -14.55 -0.19
N SER A 222 12.66 -14.52 1.13
CA SER A 222 13.89 -13.94 1.70
C SER A 222 15.17 -14.72 1.47
N VAL A 223 15.06 -15.99 1.06
CA VAL A 223 16.20 -16.90 1.06
C VAL A 223 16.49 -17.43 -0.35
N GLY A 224 17.74 -17.24 -0.77
CA GLY A 224 18.36 -17.89 -1.92
C GLY A 224 19.34 -18.98 -1.49
N TYR A 225 19.60 -19.95 -2.35
CA TYR A 225 20.62 -20.97 -2.08
C TYR A 225 21.35 -21.39 -3.35
N ASN A 226 22.58 -21.86 -3.15
CA ASN A 226 23.40 -22.46 -4.19
C ASN A 226 24.20 -23.62 -3.58
N GLU A 227 24.56 -24.60 -4.38
CA GLU A 227 25.27 -25.80 -3.93
C GLU A 227 26.40 -26.14 -4.89
N VAL A 228 27.54 -26.54 -4.33
CA VAL A 228 28.70 -27.02 -5.09
C VAL A 228 29.21 -28.32 -4.48
N MET A 229 29.72 -29.22 -5.33
CA MET A 229 30.36 -30.46 -4.87
C MET A 229 31.87 -30.28 -4.81
N VAL A 230 32.44 -30.50 -3.63
CA VAL A 230 33.90 -30.45 -3.40
C VAL A 230 34.44 -31.86 -3.25
N SER A 231 35.49 -32.19 -4.00
CA SER A 231 36.16 -33.51 -3.93
C SER A 231 37.47 -33.42 -3.15
N VAL A 232 37.60 -34.26 -2.11
CA VAL A 232 38.77 -34.34 -1.23
C VAL A 232 39.39 -35.74 -1.35
N LYS A 233 40.70 -35.81 -1.56
CA LYS A 233 41.47 -37.05 -1.75
C LYS A 233 42.48 -37.28 -0.63
#